data_AF-A0A6S6TS56-F1
#
_entry.id   AF-A0A6S6TS56-F1
#
_cell.length_a   1.000
_cell.length_b   1.000
_cell.length_c   1.000
_cell.angle_alpha   90.00
_cell.angle_beta   90.00
_cell.angle_gamma   90.00
#
_symmetry.space_group_name_H-M   'P 1'
#
loop_
_entity.id
_entity.type
_entity.pdbx_description
1 polymer ?
#
loop_
_entity_poly.entity_id
_entity_poly.type
_entity_poly.pdbx_seq_one_letter_code
_entity_poly.pdbx_strand_id
1 'polypeptide(L)'
;MRILLLFVAISILLTSCWDLRTGPDIEGFAPGTWRGVFKLDDQAVPVIYEIKNSNNDKPIEFIFKTEQQNITADSAIIWGDTLFAYFGASNTYLKIIHQVDQMDGFLYDKTGAEYPIAFAGIYGLQHRFPDVRKTPKANITGEWKIIATVEKDSTLEGTLRISTDGKNKATASLQFPTYPQKIYLEGTVQASKIHLSGFDGKKVCWISANIESAKKLSQGNLKLNNQGYFWEAESNAGISNQ
;
A
#
# COMPACT_ATOMS: atom_id res chain seq x y z
N MET A 1 25.33 -54.79 -32.79
CA MET A 1 24.50 -54.50 -31.59
C MET A 1 25.05 -53.38 -30.71
N ARG A 2 26.39 -53.27 -30.48
CA ARG A 2 26.99 -52.17 -29.68
C ARG A 2 26.88 -50.76 -30.31
N ILE A 3 26.95 -50.64 -31.64
CA ILE A 3 26.82 -49.35 -32.34
C ILE A 3 25.37 -48.85 -32.38
N LEU A 4 24.39 -49.76 -32.39
CA LEU A 4 22.97 -49.43 -32.37
C LEU A 4 22.52 -48.88 -31.00
N LEU A 5 23.10 -49.40 -29.90
CA LEU A 5 22.87 -48.91 -28.53
C LEU A 5 23.43 -47.49 -28.30
N LEU A 6 24.49 -47.11 -29.01
CA LEU A 6 25.11 -45.78 -28.91
C LEU A 6 24.25 -44.69 -29.59
N PHE A 7 23.57 -45.01 -30.68
CA PHE A 7 22.64 -44.08 -31.34
C PHE A 7 21.34 -43.86 -30.56
N VAL A 8 20.82 -44.90 -29.87
CA VAL A 8 19.64 -44.77 -29.02
C VAL A 8 19.93 -43.94 -27.76
N ALA A 9 21.14 -44.04 -27.20
CA ALA A 9 21.54 -43.25 -26.04
C ALA A 9 21.72 -41.75 -26.34
N ILE A 10 22.16 -41.38 -27.55
CA ILE A 10 22.31 -39.98 -27.98
C ILE A 10 20.96 -39.31 -28.25
N SER A 11 19.94 -40.07 -28.70
CA SER A 11 18.62 -39.51 -29.00
C SER A 11 17.81 -39.13 -27.74
N ILE A 12 18.12 -39.72 -26.58
CA ILE A 12 17.44 -39.43 -25.29
C ILE A 12 18.01 -38.15 -24.64
N LEU A 13 19.21 -37.71 -25.03
CA LEU A 13 19.83 -36.48 -24.52
C LEU A 13 19.35 -35.20 -25.24
N LEU A 14 18.55 -35.33 -26.32
CA LEU A 14 18.04 -34.20 -27.09
C LEU A 14 16.57 -33.85 -26.79
N THR A 15 15.90 -34.58 -25.88
CA THR A 15 14.49 -34.32 -25.53
C THR A 15 14.28 -33.68 -24.17
N SER A 16 15.34 -33.25 -23.47
CA SER A 16 15.18 -32.44 -22.25
C SER A 16 15.12 -30.95 -22.58
N CYS A 17 14.20 -30.56 -23.47
CA CYS A 17 13.65 -29.22 -23.38
C CYS A 17 12.63 -29.30 -22.24
N TRP A 18 13.06 -29.01 -21.02
CA TRP A 18 12.10 -28.68 -19.98
C TRP A 18 11.40 -27.40 -20.44
N ASP A 19 10.22 -27.56 -21.04
CA ASP A 19 9.20 -26.53 -21.04
C ASP A 19 8.88 -26.23 -19.58
N LEU A 20 9.67 -25.34 -18.98
CA LEU A 20 9.20 -24.46 -17.93
C LEU A 20 7.94 -23.85 -18.51
N ARG A 21 6.77 -24.21 -17.96
CA ARG A 21 5.52 -23.51 -18.20
C ARG A 21 5.76 -22.03 -17.87
N THR A 22 6.23 -21.25 -18.83
CA THR A 22 5.98 -19.83 -18.85
C THR A 22 4.47 -19.75 -19.00
N GLY A 23 3.82 -19.09 -18.04
CA GLY A 23 2.47 -18.59 -18.29
C GLY A 23 2.47 -17.75 -19.58
N PRO A 24 1.30 -17.39 -20.14
CA PRO A 24 1.28 -16.49 -21.28
C PRO A 24 2.21 -15.31 -21.03
N ASP A 25 3.14 -15.03 -21.94
CA ASP A 25 4.01 -13.86 -21.86
C ASP A 25 3.09 -12.64 -21.75
N ILE A 26 3.07 -12.02 -20.58
CA ILE A 26 2.24 -10.84 -20.37
C ILE A 26 3.03 -9.65 -20.89
N GLU A 27 2.77 -9.30 -22.14
CA GLU A 27 3.28 -8.08 -22.73
C GLU A 27 2.56 -6.88 -22.07
N GLY A 28 3.30 -6.08 -21.29
CA GLY A 28 2.76 -4.91 -20.57
C GLY A 28 2.44 -5.16 -19.09
N PHE A 29 1.42 -4.48 -18.58
CA PHE A 29 1.10 -4.45 -17.15
C PHE A 29 0.42 -5.75 -16.70
N ALA A 30 1.08 -6.60 -15.92
CA ALA A 30 0.46 -7.84 -15.47
C ALA A 30 -0.81 -7.59 -14.63
N PRO A 31 -1.96 -8.21 -15.00
CA PRO A 31 -3.17 -8.10 -14.20
C PRO A 31 -3.00 -8.85 -12.87
N GLY A 32 -3.72 -8.40 -11.85
CA GLY A 32 -3.72 -8.98 -10.51
C GLY A 32 -3.21 -8.02 -9.45
N THR A 33 -2.76 -8.59 -8.33
CA THR A 33 -2.37 -7.84 -7.14
C THR A 33 -0.91 -7.43 -7.17
N TRP A 34 -0.68 -6.17 -6.82
CA TRP A 34 0.63 -5.55 -6.72
C TRP A 34 0.81 -4.91 -5.35
N ARG A 35 2.05 -4.90 -4.87
CA ARG A 35 2.45 -4.09 -3.72
C ARG A 35 3.12 -2.82 -4.21
N GLY A 36 2.48 -1.69 -3.95
CA GLY A 36 3.03 -0.36 -4.18
C GLY A 36 3.77 0.16 -2.95
N VAL A 37 4.72 1.06 -3.16
CA VAL A 37 5.43 1.80 -2.12
C VAL A 37 5.55 3.25 -2.57
N PHE A 38 4.86 4.15 -1.88
CA PHE A 38 5.15 5.58 -1.97
C PHE A 38 6.37 5.92 -1.11
N LYS A 39 7.28 6.75 -1.60
CA LYS A 39 8.48 7.17 -0.90
C LYS A 39 8.28 8.62 -0.43
N LEU A 40 8.03 8.80 0.87
CA LEU A 40 7.87 10.09 1.53
C LEU A 40 9.19 10.42 2.25
N ASP A 41 10.10 11.13 1.58
CA ASP A 41 11.45 11.43 2.07
C ASP A 41 12.18 10.19 2.67
N ASP A 42 12.13 10.04 4.00
CA ASP A 42 12.74 8.99 4.81
C ASP A 42 11.83 7.79 5.09
N GLN A 43 10.58 7.82 4.63
CA GLN A 43 9.55 6.82 4.94
C GLN A 43 9.01 6.13 3.69
N ALA A 44 9.08 4.79 3.70
CA ALA A 44 8.39 3.95 2.72
C ALA A 44 6.95 3.68 3.19
N VAL A 45 5.96 3.98 2.34
CA VAL A 45 4.53 3.81 2.63
C VAL A 45 3.96 2.71 1.73
N PRO A 46 3.86 1.47 2.23
CA PRO A 46 3.39 0.36 1.42
C PRO A 46 1.88 0.38 1.25
N VAL A 47 1.40 0.07 0.06
CA VAL A 47 -0.02 -0.03 -0.29
C VAL A 47 -0.24 -1.26 -1.15
N ILE A 48 -1.47 -1.76 -1.20
CA ILE A 48 -1.85 -2.83 -2.13
C ILE A 48 -2.74 -2.22 -3.20
N TYR A 49 -2.49 -2.59 -4.44
CA TYR A 49 -3.34 -2.22 -5.56
C TYR A 49 -3.57 -3.41 -6.48
N GLU A 50 -4.60 -3.30 -7.30
CA GLU A 50 -5.01 -4.29 -8.28
C GLU A 50 -5.12 -3.59 -9.63
N ILE A 51 -4.55 -4.23 -10.65
CA ILE A 51 -4.78 -3.89 -12.05
C ILE A 51 -5.71 -4.96 -12.62
N LYS A 52 -6.89 -4.57 -13.09
CA LYS A 52 -7.73 -5.46 -13.90
C LYS A 52 -7.67 -5.01 -15.35
N ASN A 53 -7.54 -6.01 -16.23
CA ASN A 53 -7.25 -5.85 -17.65
C ASN A 53 -5.88 -5.20 -17.89
N SER A 54 -5.14 -5.73 -18.86
CA SER A 54 -3.78 -5.30 -19.18
C SER A 54 -3.65 -4.72 -20.59
N ASN A 55 -4.77 -4.62 -21.31
CA ASN A 55 -4.84 -4.08 -22.66
C ASN A 55 -5.90 -2.98 -22.73
N ASN A 56 -5.75 -2.09 -23.70
CA ASN A 56 -6.67 -0.96 -23.91
C ASN A 56 -7.99 -1.38 -24.58
N ASP A 57 -8.16 -2.65 -24.97
CA ASP A 57 -9.41 -3.17 -25.56
C ASP A 57 -10.56 -3.22 -24.54
N LYS A 58 -10.21 -3.27 -23.25
CA LYS A 58 -11.13 -3.15 -22.12
C LYS A 58 -10.70 -2.00 -21.24
N PRO A 59 -11.64 -1.33 -20.54
CA PRO A 59 -11.27 -0.35 -19.52
C PRO A 59 -10.32 -0.97 -18.50
N ILE A 60 -9.16 -0.33 -18.31
CA ILE A 60 -8.21 -0.73 -17.28
C ILE A 60 -8.77 -0.26 -15.94
N GLU A 61 -8.97 -1.18 -15.01
CA GLU A 61 -9.36 -0.81 -13.65
C GLU A 61 -8.09 -0.79 -12.78
N PHE A 62 -7.71 0.40 -12.33
CA PHE A 62 -6.61 0.58 -11.38
C PHE A 62 -7.18 0.90 -9.99
N ILE A 63 -7.01 -0.02 -9.04
CA ILE A 63 -7.72 0.02 -7.76
C ILE A 63 -6.75 -0.14 -6.60
N PHE A 64 -6.60 0.88 -5.75
CA PHE A 64 -5.97 0.70 -4.44
C PHE A 64 -6.93 -0.01 -3.49
N LYS A 65 -6.44 -1.07 -2.84
CA LYS A 65 -7.23 -1.95 -1.97
C LYS A 65 -6.99 -1.61 -0.52
N THR A 66 -8.06 -1.40 0.24
CA THR A 66 -8.06 -1.43 1.71
C THR A 66 -9.27 -2.24 2.16
N GLU A 67 -9.25 -2.81 3.36
CA GLU A 67 -10.42 -3.56 3.86
C GLU A 67 -11.68 -2.71 4.00
N GLN A 68 -11.53 -1.43 4.31
CA GLN A 68 -12.67 -0.55 4.62
C GLN A 68 -13.20 0.16 3.38
N GLN A 69 -12.31 0.63 2.49
CA GLN A 69 -12.72 1.33 1.27
C GLN A 69 -11.64 1.20 0.18
N ASN A 70 -12.06 0.78 -1.01
CA ASN A 70 -11.20 0.80 -2.20
C ASN A 70 -11.18 2.19 -2.82
N ILE A 71 -10.04 2.56 -3.40
CA ILE A 71 -9.87 3.79 -4.18
C ILE A 71 -9.61 3.40 -5.62
N THR A 72 -10.60 3.61 -6.48
CA THR A 72 -10.52 3.31 -7.91
C THR A 72 -10.15 4.57 -8.68
N ALA A 73 -9.22 4.47 -9.62
CA ALA A 73 -8.94 5.54 -10.56
C ALA A 73 -10.16 5.79 -11.47
N ASP A 74 -10.48 7.06 -11.74
CA ASP A 74 -11.59 7.44 -12.62
C ASP A 74 -11.31 7.01 -14.07
N SER A 75 -10.04 7.01 -14.46
CA SER A 75 -9.57 6.46 -15.72
C SER A 75 -8.14 5.94 -15.58
N ALA A 76 -7.84 4.86 -16.30
CA ALA A 76 -6.48 4.38 -16.49
C ALA A 76 -6.23 4.10 -17.97
N ILE A 77 -5.08 4.54 -18.48
CA ILE A 77 -4.68 4.40 -19.88
C ILE A 77 -3.23 3.93 -19.97
N ILE A 78 -2.94 3.04 -20.91
CA ILE A 78 -1.57 2.61 -21.24
C ILE A 78 -1.14 3.27 -22.55
N TRP A 79 0.04 3.89 -22.53
CA TRP A 79 0.72 4.42 -23.70
C TRP A 79 2.18 3.94 -23.71
N GLY A 80 2.49 3.01 -24.61
CA GLY A 80 3.78 2.32 -24.62
C GLY A 80 3.99 1.50 -23.35
N ASP A 81 5.09 1.76 -22.66
CA ASP A 81 5.46 1.15 -21.37
C ASP A 81 4.89 1.90 -20.15
N THR A 82 4.10 2.96 -20.39
CA THR A 82 3.65 3.88 -19.35
C THR A 82 2.15 3.74 -19.10
N LEU A 83 1.76 3.57 -17.84
CA LEU A 83 0.38 3.62 -17.36
C LEU A 83 0.12 4.93 -16.63
N PHE A 84 -0.99 5.59 -16.99
CA PHE A 84 -1.50 6.76 -16.29
C PHE A 84 -2.81 6.40 -15.61
N ALA A 85 -2.88 6.53 -14.28
CA ALA A 85 -4.11 6.36 -13.51
C ALA A 85 -4.52 7.71 -12.91
N TYR A 86 -5.71 8.20 -13.26
CA TYR A 86 -6.20 9.53 -12.86
C TYR A 86 -7.19 9.45 -11.71
N PHE A 87 -7.00 10.30 -10.70
CA PHE A 87 -7.95 10.51 -9.60
C PHE A 87 -8.48 11.95 -9.72
N GLY A 88 -9.47 12.13 -10.59
CA GLY A 88 -10.07 13.39 -11.00
C GLY A 88 -10.66 14.17 -9.83
N ALA A 89 -11.41 13.52 -8.93
CA ALA A 89 -11.94 14.19 -7.73
C ALA A 89 -10.85 14.79 -6.83
N SER A 90 -9.64 14.22 -6.90
CA SER A 90 -8.48 14.61 -6.10
C SER A 90 -7.50 15.55 -6.84
N ASN A 91 -7.70 15.76 -8.14
CA ASN A 91 -6.76 16.44 -9.04
C ASN A 91 -5.35 15.84 -9.03
N THR A 92 -5.23 14.53 -8.90
CA THR A 92 -3.93 13.83 -8.94
C THR A 92 -3.91 12.77 -10.04
N TYR A 93 -2.72 12.29 -10.38
CA TYR A 93 -2.56 11.13 -11.24
C TYR A 93 -1.26 10.40 -10.92
N LEU A 94 -1.29 9.09 -11.07
CA LEU A 94 -0.12 8.23 -10.95
C LEU A 94 0.39 7.92 -12.35
N LYS A 95 1.67 8.21 -12.60
CA LYS A 95 2.37 7.82 -13.83
C LYS A 95 3.36 6.72 -13.49
N ILE A 96 3.17 5.53 -14.06
CA ILE A 96 3.96 4.34 -13.80
C ILE A 96 4.60 3.86 -15.10
N ILE A 97 5.88 3.52 -15.06
CA ILE A 97 6.63 2.88 -16.15
C ILE A 97 6.87 1.43 -15.74
N HIS A 98 6.54 0.51 -16.63
CA HIS A 98 6.73 -0.92 -16.42
C HIS A 98 8.16 -1.36 -16.71
N GLN A 99 8.75 -2.16 -15.81
CA GLN A 99 10.06 -2.79 -15.96
C GLN A 99 10.02 -4.25 -15.49
N VAL A 100 9.73 -5.18 -16.40
CA VAL A 100 9.72 -6.64 -16.17
C VAL A 100 8.78 -7.10 -15.05
N ASP A 101 9.24 -7.17 -13.80
CA ASP A 101 8.49 -7.57 -12.61
C ASP A 101 8.28 -6.41 -11.62
N GLN A 102 8.78 -5.23 -11.98
CA GLN A 102 8.79 -4.01 -11.20
C GLN A 102 8.15 -2.85 -11.97
N MET A 103 7.80 -1.83 -11.21
CA MET A 103 7.21 -0.61 -11.69
C MET A 103 7.83 0.55 -10.96
N ASP A 104 8.17 1.61 -11.68
CA ASP A 104 8.62 2.87 -11.09
C ASP A 104 7.73 4.00 -11.59
N GLY A 105 7.50 4.99 -10.74
CA GLY A 105 6.57 6.05 -11.09
C GLY A 105 6.56 7.19 -10.09
N PHE A 106 5.63 8.10 -10.32
CA PHE A 106 5.39 9.24 -9.46
C PHE A 106 3.89 9.53 -9.40
N LEU A 107 3.42 9.89 -8.20
CA LEU A 107 2.13 10.53 -7.99
C LEU A 107 2.31 12.03 -8.16
N TYR A 108 1.55 12.61 -9.08
CA TYR A 108 1.58 14.04 -9.38
C TYR A 108 0.30 14.71 -8.91
N ASP A 109 0.44 15.92 -8.37
CA ASP A 109 -0.65 16.87 -8.17
C ASP A 109 -0.79 17.77 -9.40
N LYS A 110 -1.96 17.76 -10.05
CA LYS A 110 -2.24 18.58 -11.26
C LYS A 110 -2.22 20.08 -10.97
N THR A 111 -2.41 20.48 -9.71
CA THR A 111 -2.34 21.90 -9.33
C THR A 111 -0.91 22.41 -9.18
N GLY A 112 0.07 21.50 -9.07
CA GLY A 112 1.47 21.84 -8.79
C GLY A 112 1.74 22.32 -7.36
N ALA A 113 0.74 22.26 -6.47
CA ALA A 113 0.89 22.68 -5.07
C ALA A 113 1.76 21.71 -4.26
N GLU A 114 1.80 20.44 -4.64
CA GLU A 114 2.63 19.43 -4.00
C GLU A 114 3.70 18.86 -4.95
N TYR A 115 4.88 18.57 -4.41
CA TYR A 115 5.94 17.91 -5.15
C TYR A 115 5.54 16.47 -5.51
N PRO A 116 5.99 15.95 -6.67
CA PRO A 116 5.71 14.57 -7.06
C PRO A 116 6.24 13.58 -6.02
N ILE A 117 5.42 12.61 -5.63
CA ILE A 117 5.78 11.56 -4.67
C ILE A 117 6.23 10.34 -5.46
N ALA A 118 7.47 9.89 -5.25
CA ALA A 118 7.99 8.70 -5.91
C ALA A 118 7.21 7.44 -5.50
N PHE A 119 6.99 6.56 -6.47
CA PHE A 119 6.23 5.32 -6.33
C PHE A 119 7.02 4.17 -6.94
N ALA A 120 7.01 3.01 -6.28
CA ALA A 120 7.53 1.77 -6.82
C ALA A 120 6.52 0.63 -6.62
N GLY A 121 6.45 -0.31 -7.54
CA GLY A 121 5.53 -1.45 -7.49
C GLY A 121 6.26 -2.77 -7.72
N ILE A 122 5.86 -3.82 -7.00
CA ILE A 122 6.35 -5.19 -7.18
C ILE A 122 5.16 -6.14 -7.32
N TYR A 123 5.21 -7.01 -8.33
CA TYR A 123 4.13 -7.94 -8.62
C TYR A 123 3.98 -9.06 -7.56
N GLY A 124 2.75 -9.50 -7.32
CA GLY A 124 2.45 -10.74 -6.59
C GLY A 124 2.65 -10.71 -5.08
N LEU A 125 3.10 -9.59 -4.50
CA LEU A 125 3.27 -9.45 -3.06
C LEU A 125 2.02 -8.89 -2.39
N GLN A 126 1.42 -9.62 -1.46
CA GLN A 126 0.14 -9.25 -0.85
C GLN A 126 0.25 -8.55 0.52
N HIS A 127 1.43 -8.58 1.15
CA HIS A 127 1.62 -8.01 2.49
C HIS A 127 2.17 -6.58 2.41
N ARG A 128 1.51 -5.62 3.07
CA ARG A 128 1.99 -4.24 3.19
C ARG A 128 3.26 -4.17 4.03
N PHE A 129 3.22 -4.77 5.22
CA PHE A 129 4.30 -4.78 6.21
C PHE A 129 4.79 -6.21 6.45
N PRO A 130 6.03 -6.40 6.95
CA PRO A 130 6.54 -7.72 7.31
C PRO A 130 5.65 -8.40 8.36
N ASP A 131 5.30 -9.67 8.12
CA ASP A 131 4.48 -10.48 9.05
C ASP A 131 5.38 -11.19 10.08
N VAL A 132 5.78 -10.48 11.15
CA VAL A 132 6.65 -11.05 12.20
C VAL A 132 5.85 -11.83 13.26
N ARG A 133 4.51 -11.85 13.18
CA ARG A 133 3.58 -12.61 14.03
C ARG A 133 3.82 -12.51 15.54
N LYS A 134 4.27 -11.35 16.03
CA LYS A 134 4.47 -11.12 17.47
C LYS A 134 3.16 -10.71 18.13
N THR A 135 2.71 -11.46 19.13
CA THR A 135 1.47 -11.14 19.85
C THR A 135 1.42 -9.67 20.29
N PRO A 136 0.34 -8.93 19.98
CA PRO A 136 0.16 -7.56 20.44
C PRO A 136 0.19 -7.45 21.96
N LYS A 137 0.80 -6.38 22.46
CA LYS A 137 0.88 -6.08 23.90
C LYS A 137 -0.48 -5.73 24.51
N ALA A 138 -1.38 -5.14 23.72
CA ALA A 138 -2.72 -4.78 24.15
C ALA A 138 -3.68 -4.71 22.96
N ASN A 139 -4.98 -4.90 23.22
CA ASN A 139 -6.04 -4.55 22.28
C ASN A 139 -6.23 -3.03 22.28
N ILE A 140 -6.07 -2.40 21.12
CA ILE A 140 -6.16 -0.95 20.92
C ILE A 140 -7.34 -0.56 20.03
N THR A 141 -8.28 -1.48 19.79
CA THR A 141 -9.52 -1.20 19.08
C THR A 141 -10.30 -0.11 19.82
N GLY A 142 -10.68 0.94 19.11
CA GLY A 142 -11.40 2.08 19.68
C GLY A 142 -11.23 3.37 18.90
N GLU A 143 -11.81 4.43 19.44
CA GLU A 143 -11.68 5.80 18.93
C GLU A 143 -10.64 6.58 19.75
N TRP A 144 -9.72 7.22 19.04
CA TRP A 144 -8.57 7.91 19.59
C TRP A 144 -8.58 9.37 19.14
N LYS A 145 -8.44 10.29 20.08
CA LYS A 145 -8.17 11.69 19.75
C LYS A 145 -6.69 11.81 19.41
N ILE A 146 -6.38 12.20 18.17
CA ILE A 146 -5.00 12.44 17.74
C ILE A 146 -4.73 13.95 17.76
N ILE A 147 -3.62 14.33 18.40
CA ILE A 147 -3.08 15.70 18.35
C ILE A 147 -1.71 15.58 17.69
N ALA A 148 -1.62 16.00 16.43
CA ALA A 148 -0.44 15.88 15.60
C ALA A 148 0.24 17.25 15.43
N THR A 149 1.48 17.37 15.89
CA THR A 149 2.22 18.63 15.93
C THR A 149 3.39 18.61 14.93
N VAL A 150 3.56 19.69 14.18
CA VAL A 150 4.74 19.94 13.34
C VAL A 150 5.79 20.67 14.16
N GLU A 151 7.07 20.52 13.84
CA GLU A 151 8.20 21.25 14.45
C GLU A 151 8.06 22.80 14.45
N LYS A 152 7.12 23.35 13.68
CA LYS A 152 6.82 24.80 13.59
C LYS A 152 5.51 25.20 14.30
N ASP A 153 5.16 24.55 15.41
CA ASP A 153 4.02 24.82 16.30
C ASP A 153 2.60 24.71 15.70
N SER A 154 2.44 24.27 14.45
CA SER A 154 1.10 23.99 13.91
C SER A 154 0.60 22.63 14.40
N THR A 155 -0.57 22.61 15.03
CA THR A 155 -1.25 21.39 15.49
C THR A 155 -2.40 21.01 14.56
N LEU A 156 -2.54 19.71 14.30
CA LEU A 156 -3.68 19.10 13.64
C LEU A 156 -4.38 18.19 14.65
N GLU A 157 -5.60 18.56 15.02
CA GLU A 157 -6.46 17.69 15.83
C GLU A 157 -7.35 16.85 14.92
N GLY A 158 -7.47 15.56 15.23
CA GLY A 158 -8.30 14.65 14.46
C GLY A 158 -8.81 13.47 15.27
N THR A 159 -9.47 12.57 14.56
CA THR A 159 -9.98 11.32 15.10
C THR A 159 -9.37 10.15 14.34
N LEU A 160 -8.78 9.21 15.10
CA LEU A 160 -8.27 7.94 14.59
C LEU A 160 -9.12 6.81 15.16
N ARG A 161 -9.84 6.09 14.31
CA ARG A 161 -10.61 4.89 14.71
C ARG A 161 -9.84 3.65 14.32
N ILE A 162 -9.45 2.83 15.28
CA ILE A 162 -8.65 1.62 15.07
C ILE A 162 -9.53 0.39 15.31
N SER A 163 -9.38 -0.62 14.46
CA SER A 163 -9.93 -1.95 14.65
C SER A 163 -8.82 -3.00 14.50
N THR A 164 -8.76 -3.96 15.41
CA THR A 164 -7.80 -5.07 15.38
C THR A 164 -8.53 -6.40 15.33
N ASP A 165 -7.95 -7.39 14.65
CA ASP A 165 -8.51 -8.74 14.54
C ASP A 165 -8.19 -9.65 15.75
N GLY A 166 -7.60 -9.08 16.81
CA GLY A 166 -7.05 -9.81 17.94
C GLY A 166 -5.74 -10.55 17.65
N LYS A 167 -5.23 -10.49 16.42
CA LYS A 167 -3.93 -11.03 15.99
C LYS A 167 -3.04 -9.87 15.55
N ASN A 168 -2.38 -9.98 14.40
CA ASN A 168 -1.39 -9.02 13.94
C ASN A 168 -1.91 -8.04 12.90
N LYS A 169 -3.22 -7.99 12.67
CA LYS A 169 -3.82 -7.11 11.67
C LYS A 169 -4.51 -5.94 12.35
N ALA A 170 -4.35 -4.75 11.76
CA ALA A 170 -5.03 -3.56 12.19
C ALA A 170 -5.54 -2.79 10.97
N THR A 171 -6.76 -2.27 11.08
CA THR A 171 -7.35 -1.31 10.15
C THR A 171 -7.68 -0.04 10.90
N ALA A 172 -7.67 1.09 10.21
CA ALA A 172 -8.07 2.34 10.82
C ALA A 172 -8.66 3.32 9.82
N SER A 173 -9.41 4.28 10.34
CA SER A 173 -9.79 5.47 9.60
C SER A 173 -9.30 6.73 10.30
N LEU A 174 -8.65 7.61 9.56
CA LEU A 174 -8.13 8.89 10.03
C LEU A 174 -8.93 10.03 9.41
N GLN A 175 -9.45 10.92 10.27
CA GLN A 175 -10.19 12.11 9.87
C GLN A 175 -9.65 13.32 10.61
N PHE A 176 -9.25 14.35 9.87
CA PHE A 176 -9.02 15.68 10.42
C PHE A 176 -10.13 16.62 9.95
N PRO A 177 -10.61 17.57 10.76
CA PRO A 177 -11.59 18.57 10.33
C PRO A 177 -11.07 19.46 9.19
N THR A 178 -9.74 19.63 9.09
CA THR A 178 -9.07 20.41 8.05
C THR A 178 -9.01 19.71 6.70
N TYR A 179 -9.24 18.39 6.64
CA TYR A 179 -9.27 17.63 5.40
C TYR A 179 -10.70 17.13 5.12
N PRO A 180 -11.24 17.34 3.91
CA PRO A 180 -12.61 16.96 3.60
C PRO A 180 -12.82 15.45 3.49
N GLN A 181 -11.77 14.69 3.15
CA GLN A 181 -11.84 13.25 2.91
C GLN A 181 -11.24 12.47 4.08
N LYS A 182 -11.88 11.34 4.39
CA LYS A 182 -11.41 10.37 5.37
C LYS A 182 -10.38 9.45 4.72
N ILE A 183 -9.26 9.24 5.39
CA ILE A 183 -8.21 8.34 4.91
C ILE A 183 -8.38 6.98 5.57
N TYR A 184 -8.52 5.94 4.76
CA TYR A 184 -8.62 4.56 5.20
C TYR A 184 -7.24 3.90 5.20
N LEU A 185 -6.91 3.26 6.31
CA LEU A 185 -5.59 2.75 6.62
C LEU A 185 -5.66 1.26 6.95
N GLU A 186 -4.60 0.55 6.59
CA GLU A 186 -4.45 -0.87 6.91
C GLU A 186 -2.98 -1.16 7.19
N GLY A 187 -2.74 -2.08 8.10
CA GLY A 187 -1.39 -2.53 8.41
C GLY A 187 -1.38 -3.56 9.53
N THR A 188 -0.45 -3.39 10.45
CA THR A 188 -0.11 -4.42 11.43
C THR A 188 0.10 -3.86 12.82
N VAL A 189 -0.29 -4.66 13.80
CA VAL A 189 0.03 -4.47 15.22
C VAL A 189 0.89 -5.64 15.66
N GLN A 190 2.09 -5.35 16.17
CA GLN A 190 3.07 -6.38 16.54
C GLN A 190 3.81 -5.96 17.80
N ALA A 191 3.82 -6.84 18.80
CA ALA A 191 4.36 -6.52 20.13
C ALA A 191 3.82 -5.17 20.64
N SER A 192 4.68 -4.18 20.86
CA SER A 192 4.33 -2.85 21.35
C SER A 192 4.24 -1.79 20.24
N LYS A 193 4.08 -2.16 18.97
CA LYS A 193 4.07 -1.21 17.85
C LYS A 193 2.86 -1.42 16.94
N ILE A 194 2.34 -0.31 16.43
CA ILE A 194 1.38 -0.30 15.33
C ILE A 194 1.99 0.45 14.14
N HIS A 195 1.77 -0.11 12.94
CA HIS A 195 2.13 0.50 11.66
C HIS A 195 0.94 0.41 10.73
N LEU A 196 0.50 1.54 10.18
CA LEU A 196 -0.58 1.60 9.21
C LEU A 196 -0.19 2.50 8.05
N SER A 197 -0.75 2.21 6.89
CA SER A 197 -0.58 3.01 5.68
C SER A 197 -1.88 3.11 4.91
N GLY A 198 -1.99 4.11 4.06
CA GLY A 198 -3.12 4.23 3.14
C GLY A 198 -2.91 5.34 2.12
N PHE A 199 -3.82 5.36 1.16
CA PHE A 199 -3.87 6.34 0.09
C PHE A 199 -5.34 6.58 -0.25
N ASP A 200 -5.78 7.83 -0.32
CA ASP A 200 -7.18 8.20 -0.59
C ASP A 200 -7.40 8.75 -2.02
N GLY A 201 -6.39 8.66 -2.89
CA GLY A 201 -6.38 9.33 -4.19
C GLY A 201 -5.57 10.62 -4.19
N LYS A 202 -5.41 11.31 -3.05
CA LYS A 202 -4.64 12.56 -2.92
C LYS A 202 -3.53 12.49 -1.88
N LYS A 203 -3.87 12.01 -0.70
CA LYS A 203 -3.02 11.92 0.49
C LYS A 203 -2.52 10.49 0.64
N VAL A 204 -1.21 10.34 0.57
CA VAL A 204 -0.45 9.20 1.06
C VAL A 204 -0.27 9.39 2.56
N CYS A 205 -0.76 8.44 3.34
CA CYS A 205 -0.69 8.48 4.79
C CYS A 205 0.13 7.30 5.31
N TRP A 206 1.05 7.59 6.22
CA TRP A 206 1.69 6.61 7.06
C TRP A 206 1.60 7.03 8.51
N ILE A 207 1.25 6.09 9.38
CA ILE A 207 1.12 6.35 10.80
C ILE A 207 1.72 5.19 11.59
N SER A 208 2.46 5.52 12.63
CA SER A 208 2.98 4.55 13.60
C SER A 208 2.92 5.10 15.01
N ALA A 209 2.88 4.21 15.99
CA ALA A 209 2.98 4.55 17.40
C ALA A 209 3.44 3.35 18.24
N ASN A 210 3.91 3.66 19.45
CA ASN A 210 4.17 2.68 20.49
C ASN A 210 2.94 2.50 21.39
N ILE A 211 2.67 1.24 21.73
CA ILE A 211 1.56 0.82 22.58
C ILE A 211 2.06 0.74 24.02
N GLU A 212 1.70 1.75 24.82
CA GLU A 212 2.01 1.74 26.25
C GLU A 212 1.00 0.88 27.02
N SER A 213 -0.28 1.09 26.73
CA SER A 213 -1.42 0.36 27.29
C SER A 213 -2.60 0.39 26.31
N ALA A 214 -3.69 -0.31 26.64
CA ALA A 214 -4.94 -0.26 25.87
C ALA A 214 -5.57 1.15 25.75
N LYS A 215 -5.09 2.14 26.54
CA LYS A 215 -5.64 3.50 26.58
C LYS A 215 -4.65 4.60 26.20
N LYS A 216 -3.39 4.25 25.91
CA LYS A 216 -2.33 5.23 25.63
C LYS A 216 -1.41 4.77 24.51
N LEU A 217 -1.32 5.60 23.48
CA LEU A 217 -0.37 5.48 22.38
C LEU A 217 0.64 6.64 22.49
N SER A 218 1.93 6.31 22.45
CA SER A 218 3.05 7.25 22.61
C SER A 218 3.96 7.21 21.40
N GLN A 219 4.84 8.21 21.29
CA GLN A 219 5.86 8.29 20.23
C GLN A 219 5.27 8.10 18.83
N GLY A 220 4.10 8.70 18.63
CA GLY A 220 3.37 8.62 17.38
C GLY A 220 4.10 9.42 16.31
N ASN A 221 4.26 8.81 15.14
CA ASN A 221 4.71 9.49 13.93
C ASN A 221 3.60 9.41 12.89
N LEU A 222 3.32 10.52 12.24
CA LEU A 222 2.36 10.63 11.15
C LEU A 222 3.04 11.34 9.99
N LYS A 223 2.95 10.76 8.79
CA LYS A 223 3.37 11.37 7.54
C LYS A 223 2.16 11.48 6.63
N LEU A 224 1.87 12.70 6.18
CA LEU A 224 0.84 13.02 5.19
C LEU A 224 1.54 13.67 4.00
N ASN A 225 1.66 12.95 2.89
CA ASN A 225 2.50 13.36 1.77
C ASN A 225 3.88 13.81 2.28
N ASN A 226 4.36 15.00 1.93
CA ASN A 226 5.69 15.48 2.34
C ASN A 226 5.70 16.18 3.71
N GLN A 227 4.63 16.04 4.51
CA GLN A 227 4.53 16.65 5.85
C GLN A 227 4.62 15.57 6.94
N GLY A 228 5.52 15.78 7.90
CA GLY A 228 5.68 14.93 9.08
C GLY A 228 5.15 15.59 10.35
N TYR A 229 4.57 14.77 11.23
CA TYR A 229 4.01 15.18 12.51
C TYR A 229 4.37 14.18 13.60
N PHE A 230 4.62 14.69 14.80
CA PHE A 230 4.65 13.88 16.01
C PHE A 230 3.26 13.92 16.65
N TRP A 231 2.80 12.79 17.18
CA TRP A 231 1.49 12.72 17.82
C TRP A 231 1.49 11.84 19.05
N GLU A 232 0.57 12.15 19.94
CA GLU A 232 0.17 11.27 21.04
C GLU A 232 -1.34 11.12 20.97
N ALA A 233 -1.84 9.98 21.48
CA ALA A 233 -3.27 9.79 21.61
C ALA A 233 -3.62 9.10 22.92
N GLU A 234 -4.67 9.64 23.52
CA GLU A 234 -5.39 9.03 24.63
C GLU A 234 -6.76 8.58 24.12
N SER A 235 -7.20 7.40 24.56
CA SER A 235 -8.50 6.86 24.13
C SER A 235 -9.63 7.70 24.73
N ASN A 236 -10.51 8.25 23.87
CA ASN A 236 -11.75 8.86 24.32
C ASN A 236 -12.76 7.73 24.58
N ALA A 237 -12.84 7.28 25.84
CA ALA A 237 -13.82 6.33 26.38
C ALA A 237 -13.63 4.82 26.11
N GLY A 238 -13.72 4.08 27.22
CA GLY A 238 -14.48 2.85 27.42
C GLY A 238 -14.52 1.80 26.32
N ILE A 239 -13.98 0.62 26.64
CA ILE A 239 -14.35 -0.66 26.05
C ILE A 239 -15.88 -0.72 25.90
N SER A 240 -16.35 -0.75 24.66
CA SER A 240 -17.64 -1.35 24.33
C SER A 240 -17.34 -2.65 23.60
N ASN A 241 -17.05 -3.70 24.37
CA ASN A 241 -17.30 -5.05 23.91
C ASN A 241 -18.82 -5.22 23.90
N GLN A 242 -19.43 -5.15 22.73
CA GLN A 242 -20.66 -5.87 22.41
C GLN A 242 -20.44 -6.59 21.09
#